data_AF-A0A255TP71-F1
#
_entry.id   AF-A0A255TP71-F1
#
_cell.length_a   1.000
_cell.length_b   1.000
_cell.length_c   1.000
_cell.angle_alpha   90.00
_cell.angle_beta   90.00
_cell.angle_gamma   90.00
#
_symmetry.space_group_name_H-M   'P 1'
#
loop_
_entity.id
_entity.type
_entity.pdbx_description
1 polymer ?
#
loop_
_entity_poly.entity_id
_entity_poly.type
_entity_poly.pdbx_seq_one_letter_code
_entity_poly.pdbx_strand_id
1 'polypeptide(L)'
;MTLQEKIQKKAEGYGKLAPAFLEGAEFALENRYINYQEQKPPFGVEVIAYHHKWVDEDFNPNGTRVGFLSDEGFISAFWWDYQDCYETISKSHCESNKDFYRSHLDNTEPEFWFPIPKFLKPSK
;
A
#
# COMPACT_ATOMS: atom_id res chain seq x y z
N MET A 1 24.98 17.87 8.37
CA MET A 1 24.04 17.06 9.17
C MET A 1 23.54 15.91 8.31
N THR A 2 23.86 14.67 8.69
CA THR A 2 23.46 13.44 7.99
C THR A 2 21.95 13.18 8.14
N LEU A 3 21.40 12.24 7.37
CA LEU A 3 19.99 11.85 7.49
C LEU A 3 19.72 11.25 8.88
N GLN A 4 20.63 10.40 9.37
CA GLN A 4 20.57 9.82 10.71
C GLN A 4 20.56 10.91 11.80
N GLU A 5 21.43 11.92 11.69
CA GLU A 5 21.46 13.04 12.64
C GLU A 5 20.16 13.86 12.63
N LYS A 6 19.54 14.05 11.46
CA LYS A 6 18.24 14.74 11.34
C LYS A 6 17.11 13.93 11.98
N ILE A 7 17.10 12.61 11.77
CA ILE A 7 16.12 11.69 12.38
C ILE A 7 16.26 11.71 13.90
N GLN A 8 17.48 11.58 14.42
CA GLN A 8 17.75 11.58 15.86
C GLN A 8 17.29 12.89 16.52
N LYS A 9 17.66 14.04 15.94
CA LYS A 9 17.24 15.36 16.44
C LYS A 9 15.71 15.52 16.43
N LYS A 10 15.02 14.94 15.45
CA LYS A 10 13.56 14.96 15.39
C LYS A 10 12.94 14.03 16.42
N ALA A 11 13.53 12.87 16.67
CA ALA A 11 13.10 11.92 17.68
C ALA A 11 13.08 12.53 19.09
N GLU A 12 14.10 13.34 19.43
CA GLU A 12 14.18 14.04 20.72
C GLU A 12 12.94 14.91 21.01
N GLY A 13 12.34 15.50 19.98
CA GLY A 13 11.10 16.29 20.10
C GLY A 13 9.87 15.49 20.52
N TYR A 14 9.93 14.16 20.47
CA TYR A 14 8.83 13.26 20.84
C TYR A 14 8.94 12.72 22.28
N GLY A 15 10.01 13.04 23.02
CA GLY A 15 10.17 12.63 24.41
C GLY A 15 10.01 11.12 24.62
N LYS A 16 9.00 10.69 25.39
CA LYS A 16 8.71 9.27 25.65
C LYS A 16 8.36 8.46 24.40
N LEU A 17 7.92 9.12 23.32
CA LEU A 17 7.58 8.47 22.05
C LEU A 17 8.76 8.40 21.07
N ALA A 18 9.94 8.92 21.45
CA ALA A 18 11.14 8.87 20.62
C ALA A 18 11.49 7.45 20.12
N PRO A 19 11.39 6.38 20.94
CA PRO A 19 11.68 5.02 20.47
C PRO A 19 10.76 4.57 19.32
N ALA A 20 9.45 4.81 19.44
CA ALA A 20 8.48 4.44 18.40
C ALA A 20 8.69 5.24 17.10
N PHE A 21 9.07 6.52 17.21
CA PHE A 21 9.43 7.33 16.04
C PHE A 21 10.68 6.77 15.34
N LEU A 22 11.71 6.39 16.10
CA LEU A 22 12.94 5.81 15.55
C LEU A 22 12.67 4.47 14.86
N GLU A 23 11.86 3.60 15.47
CA GLU A 23 11.42 2.33 14.87
C GLU A 23 10.71 2.56 13.53
N GLY A 24 9.77 3.51 13.47
CA GLY A 24 9.09 3.85 12.21
C GLY A 24 10.03 4.48 11.17
N ALA A 25 11.00 5.28 11.59
CA ALA A 25 11.98 5.89 10.69
C ALA A 25 12.94 4.84 10.11
N GLU A 26 13.43 3.91 10.93
CA GLU A 26 14.26 2.79 10.49
C GLU A 26 13.48 1.90 9.51
N PHE A 27 12.23 1.55 9.85
CA PHE A 27 11.36 0.80 8.97
C PHE A 27 11.20 1.47 7.60
N ALA A 28 10.98 2.79 7.55
CA ALA A 28 10.85 3.54 6.30
C ALA A 28 12.17 3.69 5.52
N LEU A 29 13.32 3.56 6.17
CA LEU A 29 14.62 3.58 5.50
C LEU A 29 14.96 2.23 4.86
N GLU A 30 14.62 1.14 5.57
CA GLU A 30 14.86 -0.23 5.15
C GLU A 30 13.86 -0.70 4.10
N ASN A 31 12.60 -0.33 4.27
CA ASN A 31 11.53 -0.67 3.37
C ASN A 31 11.34 0.54 2.46
N ARG A 32 11.70 0.40 1.19
CA ARG A 32 11.32 1.35 0.14
C ARG A 32 10.19 0.76 -0.67
N TYR A 33 9.53 1.58 -1.48
CA TYR A 33 8.60 1.06 -2.48
C TYR A 33 9.29 -0.01 -3.32
N ILE A 34 8.73 -1.22 -3.32
CA ILE A 34 9.23 -2.37 -4.07
C ILE A 34 8.47 -2.41 -5.39
N ASN A 35 9.19 -2.45 -6.50
CA ASN A 35 8.57 -2.58 -7.81
C ASN A 35 7.88 -3.96 -7.91
N TYR A 36 6.57 -3.94 -8.16
CA TYR A 36 5.75 -5.15 -8.18
C TYR A 36 6.13 -6.12 -9.31
N GLN A 37 6.73 -5.64 -10.40
CA GLN A 37 7.21 -6.51 -11.49
C GLN A 37 8.59 -7.12 -11.20
N GLU A 38 9.40 -6.49 -10.36
CA GLU A 38 10.69 -7.04 -9.92
C GLU A 38 10.51 -8.06 -8.79
N GLN A 39 9.61 -7.78 -7.85
CA GLN A 39 9.32 -8.65 -6.73
C GLN A 39 7.83 -8.55 -6.36
N LYS A 40 7.15 -9.69 -6.36
CA LYS A 40 5.76 -9.79 -5.90
C LYS A 40 5.71 -9.82 -4.36
N PRO A 41 4.65 -9.28 -3.72
CA PRO A 41 4.46 -9.42 -2.28
C PRO A 41 4.25 -10.88 -1.91
N PRO A 42 4.51 -11.27 -0.64
CA PRO A 42 4.26 -12.63 -0.19
C PRO A 42 2.77 -13.00 -0.34
N PHE A 43 2.52 -14.27 -0.68
CA PHE A 43 1.17 -14.79 -0.86
C PHE A 43 0.33 -14.64 0.43
N GLY A 44 -0.90 -14.12 0.30
CA GLY A 44 -1.82 -13.93 1.42
C GLY A 44 -1.41 -12.89 2.46
N VAL A 45 -0.35 -12.12 2.21
CA VAL A 45 0.10 -11.06 3.13
C VAL A 45 -0.39 -9.71 2.65
N GLU A 46 -1.06 -8.98 3.55
CA GLU A 46 -1.52 -7.62 3.28
C GLU A 46 -0.35 -6.65 3.16
N VAL A 47 -0.42 -5.81 2.13
CA VAL A 47 0.56 -4.78 1.80
C VAL A 47 -0.15 -3.48 1.43
N ILE A 48 0.53 -2.36 1.59
CA ILE A 48 0.14 -1.09 0.99
C ILE A 48 0.67 -1.10 -0.43
N ALA A 49 -0.19 -0.89 -1.41
CA ALA A 49 0.17 -0.93 -2.82
C ALA A 49 -0.25 0.37 -3.51
N TYR A 50 0.41 0.69 -4.62
CA TYR A 50 0.17 1.90 -5.38
C TYR A 50 0.14 1.61 -6.89
N HIS A 51 -0.73 2.32 -7.59
CA HIS A 51 -0.70 2.47 -9.04
C HIS A 51 -1.15 3.88 -9.41
N HIS A 52 -0.50 4.52 -10.38
CA HIS A 52 -0.85 5.89 -10.78
C HIS A 52 -2.30 6.08 -11.28
N LYS A 53 -2.97 5.02 -11.75
CA LYS A 53 -4.37 5.04 -12.21
C LYS A 53 -5.36 4.79 -11.09
N TRP A 54 -4.88 4.56 -9.87
CA TRP A 54 -5.74 4.46 -8.69
C TRP A 54 -5.97 5.81 -8.03
N VAL A 55 -5.26 6.85 -8.47
CA VAL A 55 -5.42 8.21 -7.97
C VAL A 55 -6.78 8.71 -8.39
N ASP A 56 -7.58 9.02 -7.38
CA ASP A 56 -8.88 9.66 -7.50
C ASP A 56 -8.92 10.80 -6.49
N GLU A 57 -9.14 12.04 -6.94
CA GLU A 57 -9.00 13.23 -6.09
C GLU A 57 -10.00 13.26 -4.93
N ASP A 58 -11.16 12.63 -5.10
CA ASP A 58 -12.26 12.65 -4.14
C ASP A 58 -12.21 11.43 -3.19
N PHE A 59 -11.85 10.25 -3.71
CA PHE A 59 -11.98 8.99 -2.97
C PHE A 59 -10.65 8.29 -2.65
N ASN A 60 -9.59 8.50 -3.45
CA ASN A 60 -8.27 7.89 -3.23
C ASN A 60 -7.12 8.80 -3.72
N PRO A 61 -6.91 9.96 -3.07
CA PRO A 61 -6.03 11.00 -3.62
C PRO A 61 -4.55 10.60 -3.66
N ASN A 62 -4.15 9.59 -2.89
CA ASN A 62 -2.78 9.08 -2.88
C ASN A 62 -2.56 7.92 -3.85
N GLY A 63 -3.62 7.39 -4.48
CA GLY A 63 -3.53 6.21 -5.34
C GLY A 63 -3.07 4.95 -4.60
N THR A 64 -3.20 4.92 -3.27
CA THR A 64 -2.73 3.81 -2.43
C THR A 64 -3.89 2.93 -1.98
N ARG A 65 -3.73 1.62 -2.02
CA ARG A 65 -4.73 0.64 -1.57
C ARG A 65 -4.08 -0.42 -0.69
N VAL A 66 -4.86 -0.98 0.22
CA VAL A 66 -4.48 -2.23 0.89
C VAL A 66 -4.91 -3.39 0.00
N GLY A 67 -4.04 -4.38 -0.15
CA GLY A 67 -4.34 -5.58 -0.91
C GLY A 67 -3.36 -6.71 -0.59
N PHE A 68 -3.55 -7.86 -1.22
CA PHE A 68 -2.71 -9.02 -1.05
C PHE A 68 -2.62 -9.83 -2.34
N LEU A 69 -1.55 -10.62 -2.49
CA LEU A 69 -1.41 -11.54 -3.62
C LEU A 69 -2.11 -12.86 -3.33
N SER A 70 -2.87 -13.35 -4.30
CA SER A 70 -3.54 -14.66 -4.31
C SER A 70 -3.25 -15.42 -5.60
N ASP A 71 -3.87 -16.59 -5.75
CA ASP A 71 -3.89 -17.39 -6.98
C ASP A 71 -4.67 -16.71 -8.11
N GLU A 72 -5.60 -15.81 -7.78
CA GLU A 72 -6.34 -14.97 -8.73
C GLU A 72 -5.59 -13.68 -9.13
N GLY A 73 -4.37 -13.51 -8.64
CA GLY A 73 -3.55 -12.30 -8.78
C GLY A 73 -3.66 -11.39 -7.56
N PHE A 74 -3.28 -10.12 -7.73
CA PHE A 74 -3.39 -9.12 -6.67
C PHE A 74 -4.86 -8.76 -6.46
N ILE A 75 -5.31 -8.83 -5.21
CA ILE A 75 -6.67 -8.51 -4.77
C ILE A 75 -6.62 -7.22 -3.95
N SER A 76 -7.49 -6.26 -4.28
CA SER A 76 -7.68 -5.03 -3.49
C SER A 76 -9.10 -4.49 -3.61
N ALA A 77 -9.46 -3.49 -2.79
CA ALA A 77 -10.73 -2.79 -2.89
C ALA A 77 -10.61 -1.58 -3.86
N PHE A 78 -11.59 -1.43 -4.74
CA PHE A 78 -11.73 -0.35 -5.72
C PHE A 78 -13.03 0.41 -5.46
N TRP A 79 -13.00 1.75 -5.47
CA TRP A 79 -14.22 2.55 -5.41
C TRP A 79 -14.87 2.62 -6.79
N TRP A 80 -16.15 2.25 -6.90
CA TRP A 80 -16.90 2.23 -8.15
C TRP A 80 -18.01 3.30 -8.15
N ASP A 81 -17.73 4.44 -8.79
CA ASP A 81 -18.64 5.59 -8.85
C ASP A 81 -20.05 5.25 -9.35
N TYR A 82 -20.18 4.30 -10.28
CA TYR A 82 -21.47 3.98 -10.88
C TYR A 82 -22.46 3.35 -9.91
N GLN A 83 -21.98 2.56 -8.93
CA GLN A 83 -22.83 1.95 -7.90
C GLN A 83 -22.69 2.63 -6.53
N ASP A 84 -21.85 3.67 -6.42
CA ASP A 84 -21.59 4.35 -5.15
C ASP A 84 -21.12 3.37 -4.06
N CYS A 85 -20.23 2.43 -4.42
CA CYS A 85 -19.77 1.37 -3.51
C CYS A 85 -18.30 0.97 -3.74
N TYR A 86 -17.73 0.25 -2.77
CA TYR A 86 -16.45 -0.43 -2.95
C TYR A 86 -16.67 -1.84 -3.51
N GLU A 87 -15.88 -2.19 -4.52
CA GLU A 87 -15.84 -3.49 -5.16
C GLU A 87 -14.48 -4.16 -4.97
N THR A 88 -14.49 -5.49 -4.92
CA THR A 88 -13.24 -6.28 -4.88
C THR A 88 -12.71 -6.46 -6.30
N ILE A 89 -11.47 -6.04 -6.54
CA ILE A 89 -10.85 -6.13 -7.86
C ILE A 89 -9.68 -7.12 -7.85
N SER A 90 -9.63 -7.97 -8.86
CA SER A 90 -8.49 -8.82 -9.20
C SER A 90 -8.40 -8.97 -10.72
N LYS A 91 -7.22 -9.31 -11.24
CA LYS A 91 -7.05 -9.49 -12.69
C LYS A 91 -7.99 -10.56 -13.25
N SER A 92 -8.04 -11.72 -12.58
CA SER A 92 -8.95 -12.83 -12.90
C SER A 92 -10.41 -12.36 -12.92
N HIS A 93 -10.84 -11.65 -11.86
CA HIS A 93 -12.21 -11.15 -11.75
C HIS A 93 -12.57 -10.20 -12.89
N CYS A 94 -11.66 -9.27 -13.22
CA CYS A 94 -11.85 -8.31 -14.31
C CYS A 94 -11.91 -8.96 -15.70
N GLU A 95 -11.06 -9.96 -15.96
CA GLU A 95 -11.05 -10.68 -17.23
C GLU A 95 -12.33 -11.51 -17.45
N SER A 96 -12.93 -11.98 -16.34
CA SER A 96 -14.18 -12.76 -16.35
C SER A 96 -15.44 -11.92 -16.63
N ASN A 97 -15.41 -10.61 -16.37
CA ASN A 97 -16.54 -9.70 -16.56
C ASN A 97 -16.15 -8.48 -17.43
N LYS A 98 -16.11 -8.72 -18.75
CA LYS A 98 -15.57 -7.77 -19.73
C LYS A 98 -16.39 -6.49 -19.91
N ASP A 99 -17.69 -6.51 -19.60
CA ASP A 99 -18.55 -5.34 -19.80
C ASP A 99 -18.31 -4.27 -18.73
N PHE A 100 -17.90 -4.69 -17.53
CA PHE A 100 -17.60 -3.82 -16.40
C PHE A 100 -16.14 -3.32 -16.42
N TYR A 101 -15.18 -4.25 -16.57
CA TYR A 101 -13.79 -3.97 -16.18
C TYR A 101 -12.86 -3.64 -17.34
N ARG A 102 -13.36 -3.47 -18.56
CA ARG A 102 -12.50 -3.26 -19.74
C ARG A 102 -11.58 -2.04 -19.60
N SER A 103 -12.05 -0.98 -18.93
CA SER A 103 -11.27 0.23 -18.62
C SER A 103 -10.34 0.10 -17.41
N HIS A 104 -10.44 -1.00 -16.65
CA HIS A 104 -9.70 -1.25 -15.40
C HIS A 104 -8.68 -2.40 -15.52
N LEU A 105 -8.69 -3.17 -16.62
CA LEU A 105 -7.77 -4.29 -16.82
C LEU A 105 -6.30 -3.91 -16.72
N ASP A 106 -5.95 -2.67 -17.08
CA ASP A 106 -4.58 -2.19 -17.07
C ASP A 106 -4.17 -1.51 -15.74
N ASN A 107 -5.03 -1.58 -14.72
CA ASN A 107 -4.74 -1.10 -13.37
C ASN A 107 -5.14 -2.07 -12.26
N THR A 108 -5.41 -3.36 -12.53
CA THR A 108 -5.79 -4.31 -11.46
C THR A 108 -4.62 -4.69 -10.55
N GLU A 109 -3.40 -4.63 -11.06
CA GLU A 109 -2.16 -4.91 -10.32
C GLU A 109 -1.51 -3.60 -9.88
N PRO A 110 -0.69 -3.58 -8.82
CA PRO A 110 0.06 -2.40 -8.45
C PRO A 110 1.34 -2.23 -9.28
N GLU A 111 1.84 -1.00 -9.31
CA GLU A 111 3.19 -0.68 -9.79
C GLU A 111 4.22 -0.88 -8.67
N PHE A 112 3.85 -0.48 -7.45
CA PHE A 112 4.70 -0.56 -6.28
C PHE A 112 3.93 -1.10 -5.09
N TRP A 113 4.64 -1.79 -4.20
CA TRP A 113 4.08 -2.21 -2.92
C TRP A 113 5.06 -1.99 -1.77
N PHE A 114 4.51 -2.03 -0.57
CA PHE A 114 5.19 -1.73 0.67
C PHE A 114 4.59 -2.55 1.81
N PRO A 115 5.40 -3.21 2.66
CA PRO A 115 4.87 -3.96 3.79
C PRO A 115 4.15 -3.04 4.77
N ILE A 116 3.01 -3.47 5.31
CA ILE A 116 2.33 -2.71 6.37
C ILE A 116 3.25 -2.71 7.61
N PRO A 117 3.60 -1.52 8.16
CA PRO A 117 4.41 -1.43 9.37
C PRO A 117 3.72 -2.16 10.53
N LYS A 118 4.42 -3.11 11.15
CA LYS A 118 3.96 -3.77 12.37
C LYS A 118 4.65 -3.14 13.57
N PHE A 119 4.00 -2.15 14.18
CA PHE A 119 4.49 -1.59 15.42
C PHE A 119 4.19 -2.52 16.59
N LEU A 120 5.16 -2.72 17.48
CA LEU A 120 4.93 -3.46 18.72
C LEU A 120 3.79 -2.80 19.50
N LYS A 121 2.80 -3.60 19.92
CA LYS A 121 1.76 -3.12 20.84
C LYS A 121 2.47 -2.58 22.09
N PRO A 122 2.11 -1.39 22.58
CA PRO A 122 2.63 -0.93 23.86
C PRO A 122 2.36 -2.00 24.92
N SER A 123 3.38 -2.37 25.67
CA SER A 123 3.22 -3.20 26.86
C SER A 123 2.23 -2.49 27.78
N LYS A 124 1.16 -3.21 28.16
CA LYS A 124 0.17 -2.74 29.14
C LYS A 124 0.80 -2.57 30.52
#